data_AF-A0A285VQU0-F1
#
_entry.id   AF-A0A285VQU0-F1
#
_cell.length_a   1.000
_cell.length_b   1.000
_cell.length_c   1.000
_cell.angle_alpha   90.00
_cell.angle_beta   90.00
_cell.angle_gamma   90.00
#
_symmetry.space_group_name_H-M   'P 1'
#
loop_
_entity.id
_entity.type
_entity.pdbx_description
1 polymer ?
#
loop_
_entity_poly.entity_id
_entity_poly.type
_entity_poly.pdbx_seq_one_letter_code
_entity_poly.pdbx_strand_id
1 'polypeptide(L)'
;MRPRKTDFPLDQYRCHLETGPVVLVGSQWQSERNLMVMGWHMMLGFTPAHFGCLITAANHSHRLVRESRECTINIPTLELADAVVGVGNSDGDALDKFDAFGLTPTPGKIVSAPLVEECYASFECRLVDDSQIDRHELFIWEIVKAHVDTSIDLPRTLHYRGHGRFMVAGDEVDHSADFRMQNL
;
A
#
# COMPACT_ATOMS: atom_id res chain seq x y z
N MET A 1 4.57 -5.02 -19.25
CA MET A 1 5.93 -4.50 -19.01
C MET A 1 6.03 -4.24 -17.52
N ARG A 2 7.12 -4.61 -16.83
CA ARG A 2 7.23 -4.37 -15.38
C ARG A 2 7.45 -2.86 -15.12
N PRO A 3 6.80 -2.27 -14.10
CA PRO A 3 6.99 -0.86 -13.79
C PRO A 3 8.45 -0.52 -13.43
N ARG A 4 8.90 0.67 -13.82
CA ARG A 4 10.22 1.20 -13.48
C ARG A 4 10.09 2.29 -12.42
N LYS A 5 10.01 1.87 -11.17
CA LYS A 5 9.90 2.79 -10.03
C LYS A 5 11.18 3.57 -9.80
N THR A 6 11.04 4.87 -9.53
CA THR A 6 12.11 5.76 -9.09
C THR A 6 11.73 6.44 -7.79
N ASP A 7 12.71 7.06 -7.13
CA ASP A 7 12.48 7.90 -5.96
C ASP A 7 11.41 8.97 -6.26
N PHE A 8 10.45 9.11 -5.35
CA PHE A 8 9.33 10.04 -5.49
C PHE A 8 9.21 10.97 -4.27
N PRO A 9 8.77 12.23 -4.44
CA PRO A 9 8.63 13.18 -3.34
C PRO A 9 7.59 12.75 -2.30
N LEU A 10 7.95 12.84 -1.01
CA LEU A 10 7.07 12.43 0.09
C LEU A 10 5.89 13.38 0.30
N ASP A 11 5.97 14.63 -0.14
CA ASP A 11 4.88 15.60 -0.08
C ASP A 11 3.78 15.34 -1.14
N GLN A 12 4.06 14.47 -2.12
CA GLN A 12 3.15 14.13 -3.21
C GLN A 12 2.56 12.71 -3.12
N TYR A 13 2.93 11.93 -2.09
CA TYR A 13 2.47 10.54 -1.92
C TYR A 13 0.94 10.39 -1.93
N ARG A 14 0.22 11.37 -1.35
CA ARG A 14 -1.24 11.38 -1.28
C ARG A 14 -1.88 11.31 -2.66
N CYS A 15 -1.26 11.86 -3.70
CA CYS A 15 -1.79 11.84 -5.06
C CYS A 15 -2.04 10.41 -5.59
N HIS A 16 -1.38 9.41 -5.00
CA HIS A 16 -1.56 8.01 -5.36
C HIS A 16 -2.49 7.23 -4.41
N LEU A 17 -2.71 7.70 -3.18
CA LEU A 17 -3.46 6.98 -2.14
C LEU A 17 -4.81 7.62 -1.81
N GLU A 18 -4.95 8.94 -1.98
CA GLU A 18 -6.16 9.72 -1.64
C GLU A 18 -7.37 9.36 -2.51
N THR A 19 -7.13 8.79 -3.70
CA THR A 19 -8.20 8.22 -4.55
C THR A 19 -8.81 6.94 -3.96
N GLY A 20 -8.23 6.37 -2.90
CA GLY A 20 -8.73 5.20 -2.19
C GLY A 20 -8.60 3.86 -2.94
N PRO A 21 -7.46 3.54 -3.59
CA PRO A 21 -7.27 2.23 -4.19
C PRO A 21 -7.11 1.14 -3.11
N VAL A 22 -7.38 -0.12 -3.44
CA VAL A 22 -6.84 -1.21 -2.62
C VAL A 22 -5.33 -1.26 -2.75
N VAL A 23 -4.67 -1.66 -1.67
CA VAL A 23 -3.21 -1.78 -1.62
C VAL A 23 -2.80 -3.17 -1.14
N LEU A 24 -1.60 -3.59 -1.54
CA LEU A 24 -0.92 -4.74 -0.99
C LEU A 24 0.03 -4.28 0.12
N VAL A 25 -0.16 -4.79 1.34
CA VAL A 25 0.71 -4.49 2.48
C VAL A 25 1.80 -5.55 2.55
N GLY A 26 3.05 -5.15 2.29
CA GLY A 26 4.22 -5.96 2.53
C GLY A 26 4.62 -5.90 3.99
N SER A 27 4.91 -7.05 4.58
CA SER A 27 5.24 -7.19 6.00
C SER A 27 6.38 -8.18 6.17
N GLN A 28 7.28 -7.90 7.11
CA GLN A 28 8.37 -8.80 7.47
C GLN A 28 8.71 -8.66 8.95
N TRP A 29 8.86 -9.80 9.63
CA TRP A 29 9.45 -9.87 10.96
C TRP A 29 10.31 -11.12 11.08
N GLN A 30 11.56 -10.94 11.50
CA GLN A 30 12.56 -12.02 11.50
C GLN A 30 12.69 -12.67 10.10
N SER A 31 12.54 -13.99 10.01
CA SER A 31 12.58 -14.74 8.75
C SER A 31 11.23 -14.83 8.05
N GLU A 32 10.15 -14.34 8.66
CA GLU A 32 8.80 -14.42 8.10
C GLU A 32 8.47 -13.17 7.29
N ARG A 33 7.92 -13.37 6.09
CA ARG A 33 7.40 -12.31 5.22
C ARG A 33 5.99 -12.66 4.77
N ASN A 34 5.16 -11.65 4.53
CA ASN A 34 3.80 -11.87 4.04
C ASN A 34 3.27 -10.67 3.24
N LEU A 35 2.22 -10.93 2.46
CA LEU A 35 1.36 -9.94 1.82
C LEU A 35 -0.09 -10.05 2.34
N MET A 36 -0.75 -8.91 2.47
CA MET A 36 -2.20 -8.84 2.60
C MET A 36 -2.79 -7.77 1.70
N VAL A 37 -4.09 -7.86 1.42
CA VAL A 37 -4.83 -6.79 0.74
C VAL A 37 -5.49 -5.90 1.79
N MET A 38 -5.43 -4.60 1.59
CA MET A 38 -6.04 -3.62 2.47
C MET A 38 -6.81 -2.57 1.66
N GLY A 39 -8.09 -2.40 1.98
CA GLY A 39 -8.94 -1.37 1.38
C GLY A 39 -9.38 -0.27 2.34
N TRP A 40 -9.05 -0.39 3.62
CA TRP A 40 -9.45 0.54 4.68
C TRP A 40 -8.26 1.37 5.15
N HIS A 41 -8.04 2.50 4.47
CA HIS A 41 -6.95 3.42 4.76
C HIS A 41 -7.32 4.87 4.43
N MET A 42 -6.52 5.81 4.91
CA MET A 42 -6.69 7.25 4.69
C MET A 42 -5.38 8.03 4.88
N MET A 43 -5.31 9.21 4.28
CA MET A 43 -4.22 10.15 4.50
C MET A 43 -4.49 10.98 5.76
N LEU A 44 -3.46 11.21 6.58
CA LEU A 44 -3.57 11.91 7.87
C LEU A 44 -2.75 13.20 7.94
N GLY A 45 -1.89 13.47 6.97
CA GLY A 45 -1.09 14.71 6.92
C GLY A 45 -0.31 14.88 5.62
N PHE A 46 0.15 16.10 5.35
CA PHE A 46 1.02 16.37 4.20
C PHE A 46 2.48 16.09 4.54
N THR A 47 2.99 16.80 5.55
CA THR A 47 4.35 16.70 6.04
C THR A 47 4.34 16.80 7.57
N PRO A 48 4.72 15.75 8.32
CA PRO A 48 5.12 14.43 7.84
C PRO A 48 4.01 13.68 7.07
N ALA A 49 4.42 12.77 6.19
CA ALA A 49 3.53 11.99 5.33
C ALA A 49 2.86 10.86 6.13
N HIS A 50 1.81 11.19 6.88
CA HIS A 50 1.10 10.23 7.72
C HIS A 50 -0.04 9.50 7.00
N PHE A 51 -0.11 8.20 7.22
CA PHE A 51 -1.07 7.29 6.62
C PHE A 51 -1.71 6.42 7.71
N GLY A 52 -3.04 6.42 7.79
CA GLY A 52 -3.80 5.63 8.75
C GLY A 52 -4.46 4.42 8.09
N CYS A 53 -4.46 3.27 8.75
CA CYS A 53 -5.12 2.10 8.20
C CYS A 53 -5.60 1.10 9.26
N LEU A 54 -6.57 0.28 8.86
CA LEU A 54 -7.07 -0.84 9.66
C LEU A 54 -6.42 -2.15 9.21
N ILE A 55 -5.73 -2.81 10.14
CA ILE A 55 -5.18 -4.15 9.97
C ILE A 55 -5.65 -4.94 11.17
N THR A 56 -6.45 -5.98 10.98
CA THR A 56 -7.06 -6.70 12.11
C THR A 56 -6.14 -7.79 12.63
N ALA A 57 -6.20 -8.11 13.92
CA ALA A 57 -5.50 -9.23 14.54
C ALA A 57 -5.80 -10.62 13.90
N ALA A 58 -6.88 -10.74 13.11
CA ALA A 58 -7.18 -11.93 12.32
C ALA A 58 -6.27 -12.08 11.08
N ASN A 59 -5.56 -11.03 10.68
CA ASN A 59 -4.63 -11.07 9.57
C ASN A 59 -3.22 -11.45 10.06
N HIS A 60 -2.59 -12.44 9.43
CA HIS A 60 -1.20 -12.82 9.74
C HIS A 60 -0.23 -11.63 9.75
N SER A 61 -0.41 -10.69 8.83
CA SER A 61 0.40 -9.46 8.75
C SER A 61 0.29 -8.55 9.98
N HIS A 62 -0.79 -8.62 10.79
CA HIS A 62 -0.95 -7.78 11.98
C HIS A 62 0.23 -7.94 12.95
N ARG A 63 0.57 -9.18 13.30
CA ARG A 63 1.72 -9.46 14.17
C ARG A 63 3.02 -8.98 13.52
N LEU A 64 3.23 -9.31 12.24
CA LEU A 64 4.47 -8.98 11.56
C LEU A 64 4.74 -7.47 11.56
N VAL A 65 3.75 -6.65 11.20
CA VAL A 65 3.92 -5.19 11.13
C VAL A 65 3.97 -4.52 12.51
N ARG A 66 3.30 -5.09 13.52
CA ARG A 66 3.34 -4.58 14.89
C ARG A 66 4.71 -4.82 15.52
N GLU A 67 5.25 -6.02 15.38
CA GLU A 67 6.55 -6.39 15.96
C GLU A 67 7.72 -5.71 15.25
N SER A 68 7.68 -5.64 13.91
CA SER A 68 8.73 -4.98 13.13
C SER A 68 8.67 -3.45 13.20
N ARG A 69 7.49 -2.89 13.50
CA ARG A 69 7.16 -1.46 13.37
C ARG A 69 7.37 -0.93 11.95
N GLU A 70 7.31 -1.81 10.96
CA GLU A 70 7.64 -1.54 9.57
C GLU A 70 6.68 -2.25 8.61
N CYS A 71 6.31 -1.57 7.53
CA CYS A 71 5.58 -2.18 6.43
C CYS A 71 5.90 -1.48 5.11
N THR A 72 5.45 -2.08 4.00
CA THR A 72 5.35 -1.40 2.72
C THR A 72 3.91 -1.35 2.24
N ILE A 73 3.53 -0.25 1.60
CA ILE A 73 2.22 -0.08 0.95
C ILE A 73 2.46 -0.09 -0.56
N ASN A 74 1.93 -1.08 -1.27
CA ASN A 74 2.17 -1.27 -2.71
C ASN A 74 0.85 -1.14 -3.46
N ILE A 75 0.80 -0.30 -4.48
CA ILE A 75 -0.44 -0.02 -5.21
C ILE A 75 -0.46 -0.85 -6.51
N PRO A 76 -1.37 -1.84 -6.62
CA PRO A 76 -1.54 -2.62 -7.83
C PRO A 76 -2.36 -1.85 -8.88
N THR A 77 -2.19 -2.22 -10.14
CA THR A 77 -3.08 -1.87 -11.25
C THR A 77 -3.96 -3.05 -11.64
N LEU A 78 -4.90 -2.84 -12.56
CA LEU A 78 -5.83 -3.86 -13.06
C LEU A 78 -5.16 -5.16 -13.49
N GLU A 79 -3.95 -5.09 -14.05
CA GLU A 79 -3.19 -6.25 -14.50
C GLU A 79 -2.85 -7.23 -13.36
N LEU A 80 -2.93 -6.78 -12.10
CA LEU A 80 -2.71 -7.58 -10.90
C LEU A 80 -4.01 -7.98 -10.18
N ALA A 81 -5.19 -7.78 -10.78
CA ALA A 81 -6.48 -8.03 -10.11
C ALA A 81 -6.61 -9.47 -9.58
N ASP A 82 -6.21 -10.48 -10.37
CA ASP A 82 -6.27 -11.88 -9.96
C ASP A 82 -5.32 -12.17 -8.79
N ALA A 83 -4.11 -11.60 -8.81
CA ALA A 83 -3.15 -11.71 -7.71
C ALA A 83 -3.66 -11.02 -6.43
N VAL A 84 -4.28 -9.85 -6.56
CA VAL A 84 -4.92 -9.14 -5.44
C VAL A 84 -6.00 -10.03 -4.80
N VAL A 85 -6.91 -10.60 -5.61
CA VAL A 85 -7.95 -11.50 -5.09
C VAL A 85 -7.35 -12.75 -4.44
N GLY A 86 -6.31 -13.34 -5.06
CA GLY A 86 -5.60 -14.49 -4.52
C GLY A 86 -4.96 -14.21 -3.15
N VAL A 87 -4.21 -13.11 -3.04
CA VAL A 87 -3.58 -12.68 -1.78
C VAL A 87 -4.61 -12.43 -0.68
N GLY A 88 -5.74 -11.79 -1.03
CA GLY A 88 -6.82 -11.46 -0.09
C GLY A 88 -7.63 -12.67 0.38
N ASN A 89 -7.64 -13.77 -0.38
CA ASN A 89 -8.39 -15.00 -0.07
C ASN A 89 -7.51 -16.15 0.47
N SER A 90 -6.27 -15.86 0.83
CA SER A 90 -5.33 -16.82 1.40
C SER A 90 -4.78 -16.34 2.73
N ASP A 91 -4.26 -17.26 3.53
CA ASP A 91 -3.55 -16.94 4.77
C ASP A 91 -2.02 -17.01 4.55
N GLY A 92 -1.29 -16.13 5.24
CA GLY A 92 0.17 -16.06 5.19
C GLY A 92 0.86 -17.15 6.00
N ASP A 93 0.15 -17.79 6.94
CA ASP A 93 0.66 -18.94 7.68
C ASP A 93 0.65 -20.26 6.87
N ALA A 94 -0.14 -20.30 5.80
CA ALA A 94 -0.37 -21.49 4.99
C ALA A 94 0.55 -21.58 3.76
N LEU A 95 1.02 -20.44 3.22
CA LEU A 95 1.83 -20.40 2.00
C LEU A 95 2.62 -19.08 1.83
N ASP A 96 3.73 -19.13 1.10
CA ASP A 96 4.40 -17.91 0.63
C ASP A 96 3.58 -17.28 -0.51
N LYS A 97 2.91 -16.18 -0.20
CA LYS A 97 2.03 -15.47 -1.13
C LYS A 97 2.77 -14.76 -2.26
N PHE A 98 4.06 -14.46 -2.12
CA PHE A 98 4.83 -13.94 -3.24
C PHE A 98 4.94 -15.01 -4.32
N ASP A 99 5.39 -16.20 -3.93
CA ASP A 99 5.60 -17.32 -4.85
C ASP A 99 4.27 -17.82 -5.44
N ALA A 100 3.24 -17.98 -4.60
CA ALA A 100 1.96 -18.55 -5.02
C ALA A 100 1.18 -17.69 -6.02
N PHE A 101 1.38 -16.36 -5.98
CA PHE A 101 0.70 -15.42 -6.88
C PHE A 101 1.63 -14.76 -7.90
N GLY A 102 2.85 -15.27 -8.04
CA GLY A 102 3.81 -14.80 -9.05
C GLY A 102 4.23 -13.35 -8.87
N LEU A 103 4.31 -12.88 -7.62
CA LEU A 103 4.73 -11.54 -7.25
C LEU A 103 6.21 -11.55 -6.84
N THR A 104 6.98 -10.57 -7.29
CA THR A 104 8.41 -10.51 -7.02
C THR A 104 8.69 -9.61 -5.81
N PRO A 105 9.22 -10.15 -4.69
CA PRO A 105 9.61 -9.34 -3.55
C PRO A 105 10.93 -8.60 -3.86
N THR A 106 10.96 -7.29 -3.62
CA THR A 106 12.18 -6.49 -3.71
C THR A 106 12.52 -5.87 -2.35
N PRO A 107 13.82 -5.70 -2.02
CA PRO A 107 14.23 -5.18 -0.72
C PRO A 107 13.90 -3.69 -0.57
N GLY A 108 13.41 -3.31 0.61
CA GLY A 108 13.28 -1.92 1.06
C GLY A 108 14.61 -1.18 1.04
N LYS A 109 14.56 0.14 0.87
CA LYS A 109 15.73 1.01 1.02
C LYS A 109 15.92 1.47 2.46
N ILE A 110 14.84 1.57 3.22
CA ILE A 110 14.78 2.10 4.58
C ILE A 110 14.19 1.08 5.56
N VAL A 111 13.19 0.31 5.14
CA VAL A 111 12.51 -0.71 5.97
C VAL A 111 12.88 -2.12 5.53
N SER A 112 12.70 -3.09 6.44
CA SER A 112 12.93 -4.51 6.19
C SER A 112 11.83 -5.18 5.37
N ALA A 113 10.59 -4.68 5.45
CA ALA A 113 9.47 -5.22 4.71
C ALA A 113 9.69 -5.14 3.18
N PRO A 114 9.37 -6.20 2.42
CA PRO A 114 9.59 -6.22 0.97
C PRO A 114 8.58 -5.34 0.24
N LEU A 115 9.00 -4.70 -0.86
CA LEU A 115 8.10 -4.11 -1.84
C LEU A 115 7.65 -5.18 -2.85
N VAL A 116 6.61 -4.89 -3.63
CA VAL A 116 6.13 -5.74 -4.74
C VAL A 116 6.59 -5.12 -6.05
N GLU A 117 7.44 -5.80 -6.83
CA GLU A 117 8.03 -5.25 -8.06
C GLU A 117 6.95 -4.83 -9.08
N GLU A 118 5.90 -5.64 -9.22
CA GLU A 118 4.85 -5.47 -10.22
C GLU A 118 3.90 -4.30 -9.93
N CYS A 119 3.88 -3.77 -8.69
CA CYS A 119 3.09 -2.59 -8.34
C CYS A 119 3.73 -1.32 -8.92
N TYR A 120 2.92 -0.41 -9.46
CA TYR A 120 3.42 0.85 -10.05
C TYR A 120 3.96 1.83 -9.01
N ALA A 121 3.45 1.76 -7.78
CA ALA A 121 3.89 2.57 -6.66
C ALA A 121 4.10 1.69 -5.42
N SER A 122 5.12 2.04 -4.63
CA SER A 122 5.43 1.39 -3.36
C SER A 122 5.95 2.42 -2.35
N PHE A 123 5.47 2.35 -1.12
CA PHE A 123 5.80 3.27 -0.04
C PHE A 123 6.33 2.50 1.15
N GLU A 124 7.48 2.89 1.68
CA GLU A 124 8.06 2.30 2.88
C GLU A 124 7.63 3.09 4.10
N CYS A 125 7.16 2.39 5.14
CA CYS A 125 6.42 2.98 6.24
C CYS A 125 6.97 2.55 7.60
N ARG A 126 6.99 3.47 8.57
CA ARG A 126 7.33 3.20 9.97
C ARG A 126 6.16 3.51 10.89
N LEU A 127 5.93 2.67 11.89
CA LEU A 127 4.84 2.84 12.86
C LEU A 127 5.14 4.02 13.78
N VAL A 128 4.31 5.07 13.73
CA VAL A 128 4.48 6.29 14.52
C VAL A 128 3.49 6.43 15.67
N ASP A 129 2.31 5.81 15.57
CA ASP A 129 1.36 5.75 16.68
C ASP A 129 0.64 4.39 16.70
N ASP A 130 0.76 3.70 17.83
CA ASP A 130 0.18 2.39 18.13
C ASP A 130 -0.91 2.45 19.22
N SER A 131 -1.26 3.64 19.72
CA SER A 131 -2.16 3.84 20.85
C SER A 131 -3.59 3.36 20.58
N GLN A 132 -3.98 3.26 19.32
CA GLN A 132 -5.31 2.81 18.89
C GLN A 132 -5.34 1.37 18.38
N ILE A 133 -4.20 0.67 18.32
CA ILE A 133 -4.15 -0.71 17.79
C ILE A 133 -5.00 -1.65 18.65
N ASP A 134 -4.78 -1.67 19.97
CA ASP A 134 -5.47 -2.63 20.84
C ASP A 134 -6.99 -2.38 20.96
N ARG A 135 -7.44 -1.15 20.67
CA ARG A 135 -8.85 -0.77 20.80
C ARG A 135 -9.60 -0.79 19.47
N HIS A 136 -8.94 -0.35 18.41
CA HIS A 136 -9.56 -0.07 17.12
C HIS A 136 -8.85 -0.74 15.95
N GLU A 137 -7.77 -1.48 16.18
CA GLU A 137 -6.95 -2.09 15.11
C GLU A 137 -6.43 -1.03 14.12
N LEU A 138 -6.29 0.21 14.61
CA LEU A 138 -5.91 1.37 13.82
C LEU A 138 -4.41 1.60 13.99
N PHE A 139 -3.70 1.48 12.87
CA PHE A 139 -2.27 1.75 12.77
C PHE A 139 -2.06 3.12 12.12
N ILE A 140 -1.15 3.92 12.67
CA ILE A 140 -0.74 5.19 12.07
C ILE A 140 0.74 5.08 11.68
N TRP A 141 0.99 5.21 10.39
CA TRP A 141 2.29 5.09 9.76
C TRP A 141 2.81 6.44 9.29
N GLU A 142 4.13 6.62 9.31
CA GLU A 142 4.83 7.64 8.54
C GLU A 142 5.44 6.99 7.31
N ILE A 143 5.17 7.55 6.14
CA ILE A 143 5.84 7.18 4.90
C ILE A 143 7.22 7.83 4.88
N VAL A 144 8.25 6.99 4.94
CA VAL A 144 9.66 7.40 4.99
C VAL A 144 10.36 7.29 3.65
N LYS A 145 9.79 6.55 2.68
CA LYS A 145 10.27 6.47 1.30
C LYS A 145 9.13 6.23 0.33
N ALA A 146 9.14 6.89 -0.82
CA ALA A 146 8.22 6.64 -1.92
C ALA A 146 8.97 6.22 -3.19
N HIS A 147 8.43 5.22 -3.88
CA HIS A 147 8.92 4.67 -5.13
C HIS A 147 7.76 4.62 -6.12
N VAL A 148 7.83 5.37 -7.22
CA VAL A 148 6.73 5.46 -8.20
C VAL A 148 7.28 5.35 -9.61
N ASP A 149 6.61 4.58 -10.47
CA ASP A 149 6.83 4.62 -11.91
C ASP A 149 6.04 5.79 -12.51
N THR A 150 6.72 6.92 -12.69
CA THR A 150 6.13 8.14 -13.24
C THR A 150 5.90 8.09 -14.75
N SER A 151 6.27 7.00 -15.43
CA SER A 151 5.86 6.78 -16.82
C SER A 151 4.41 6.31 -16.96
N ILE A 152 3.77 5.91 -15.85
CA ILE A 152 2.36 5.56 -15.78
C ILE A 152 1.58 6.79 -15.29
N ASP A 153 1.01 7.52 -16.24
CA ASP A 153 0.31 8.79 -15.98
C ASP A 153 -1.02 8.57 -15.22
N LEU A 154 -1.94 7.79 -15.81
CA LEU A 154 -3.23 7.42 -15.21
C LEU A 154 -3.25 5.92 -14.87
N PRO A 155 -2.75 5.50 -13.70
CA PRO A 155 -2.73 4.10 -13.31
C PRO A 155 -4.17 3.58 -13.15
N ARG A 156 -4.47 2.44 -13.78
CA ARG A 156 -5.77 1.75 -13.67
C ARG A 156 -5.88 1.01 -12.33
N THR A 157 -5.90 1.76 -11.23
CA THR A 157 -5.98 1.21 -9.87
C THR A 157 -7.34 0.58 -9.59
N LEU A 158 -7.38 -0.27 -8.57
CA LEU A 158 -8.55 -1.05 -8.19
C LEU A 158 -9.19 -0.46 -6.93
N HIS A 159 -10.51 -0.29 -6.91
CA HIS A 159 -11.26 0.23 -5.75
C HIS A 159 -12.33 -0.77 -5.34
N TYR A 160 -12.18 -1.35 -4.15
CA TYR A 160 -13.00 -2.48 -3.74
C TYR A 160 -14.41 -2.07 -3.32
N ARG A 161 -15.41 -2.82 -3.81
CA ARG A 161 -16.84 -2.63 -3.50
C ARG A 161 -17.42 -3.72 -2.60
N GLY A 162 -16.58 -4.65 -2.13
CA GLY A 162 -17.04 -5.85 -1.45
C GLY A 162 -17.37 -7.00 -2.40
N HIS A 163 -17.28 -8.22 -1.86
CA HIS A 163 -17.61 -9.48 -2.53
C HIS A 163 -16.85 -9.71 -3.86
N GLY A 164 -15.54 -9.44 -3.86
CA GLY A 164 -14.70 -9.63 -5.05
C GLY A 164 -14.97 -8.65 -6.22
N ARG A 165 -15.78 -7.60 -6.00
CA ARG A 165 -16.08 -6.60 -7.04
C ARG A 165 -15.21 -5.37 -6.87
N PHE A 166 -14.69 -4.86 -7.97
CA PHE A 166 -13.85 -3.67 -8.01
C PHE A 166 -14.39 -2.66 -9.01
N MET A 167 -14.25 -1.37 -8.71
CA MET A 167 -14.19 -0.33 -9.75
C MET A 167 -12.73 -0.22 -10.20
N VAL A 168 -12.55 0.14 -11.46
CA VAL A 168 -11.23 0.46 -12.00
C VAL A 168 -11.18 1.97 -12.18
N ALA A 169 -10.09 2.61 -11.75
CA ALA A 169 -9.88 4.04 -12.02
C ALA A 169 -10.00 4.31 -13.52
N GLY A 170 -10.75 5.36 -13.85
CA GLY A 170 -11.10 5.76 -15.22
C GLY A 170 -10.47 7.09 -15.59
N ASP A 171 -11.21 7.88 -16.36
CA ASP A 171 -10.75 9.16 -16.87
C ASP A 171 -10.53 10.19 -15.74
N GLU A 172 -9.53 11.05 -15.94
CA GLU A 172 -9.27 12.20 -15.08
C GLU A 172 -10.10 13.42 -15.53
N VAL A 173 -10.52 14.22 -14.56
CA VAL A 173 -11.08 15.56 -14.79
C VAL A 173 -10.13 16.58 -14.18
N ASP A 174 -9.41 17.31 -15.03
CA ASP A 174 -8.38 18.27 -14.62
C ASP A 174 -8.95 19.67 -14.36
N HIS A 175 -8.92 20.09 -13.10
CA HIS A 175 -9.23 21.44 -12.63
C HIS A 175 -8.03 22.13 -11.98
N SER A 176 -6.80 21.69 -12.30
CA SER A 176 -5.56 22.22 -11.71
C SER A 176 -5.42 23.74 -11.92
N ALA A 177 -5.90 24.27 -13.05
CA ALA A 177 -5.90 25.70 -13.35
C ALA A 177 -6.79 26.53 -12.40
N ASP A 178 -7.84 25.92 -11.83
CA ASP A 178 -8.78 26.56 -10.90
C ASP A 178 -8.38 26.34 -9.43
N PHE A 179 -7.42 25.44 -9.17
CA PHE A 179 -7.04 25.03 -7.83
C PHE A 179 -6.20 26.10 -7.11
N ARG A 180 -6.51 26.35 -5.84
CA ARG A 180 -5.78 27.32 -5.01
C ARG A 180 -4.83 26.60 -4.06
N MET A 181 -3.52 26.75 -4.29
CA MET A 181 -2.47 26.10 -3.51
C MET A 181 -2.54 26.37 -1.99
N GLN A 182 -3.10 27.50 -1.58
CA GLN A 182 -3.31 27.86 -0.16
C GLN A 182 -4.30 26.93 0.59
N ASN A 183 -5.01 26.06 -0.12
CA ASN A 183 -5.95 25.10 0.46
C ASN A 183 -5.30 23.73 0.75
N LEU A 184 -4.01 23.58 0.45
CA LEU A 184 -3.17 22.44 0.85
C LEU A 184 -2.51 22.70 2.20
#